data_AF-A0A2S9A7B6-F1
#
_entry.id   AF-A0A2S9A7B6-F1
#
_cell.length_a   1.000
_cell.length_b   1.000
_cell.length_c   1.000
_cell.angle_alpha   90.00
_cell.angle_beta   90.00
_cell.angle_gamma   90.00
#
_symmetry.space_group_name_H-M   'P 1'
#
loop_
_entity.id
_entity.type
_entity.pdbx_description
1 polymer ?
#
loop_
_entity_poly.entity_id
_entity_poly.type
_entity_poly.pdbx_seq_one_letter_code
_entity_poly.pdbx_strand_id
1 'polypeptide(L)'
;MVRIEQRTDMRVGIDAFSAPPPGRGGPTGILGFVWAVWPWMNWILPVFLVLHGFIGSVGGWESLMLLVGSPVIVPAFGLLGSLPRFILRRRGHRTAPGVIVPLLFLNWWGWVTFTLTMEGSGDNGALPSMLRMFVTAPLARDYEGTLFGGAVLTAVAAWVVVLVLACVLKPQPSQQTRTWSIAAWTSAVVVPALLIGVIVLGVSLTPQQRDSAGFTVAEVAATPLQEQADRARENYTETQERASAVRELIAPDGWTVSESGFTGTPTACRIADAECYAFAAEFAVPSTSGASDLESIVEPLRAQGWDVEATSRLEATDAQGYTLRIEVVRDDIYVEVTSPHWWGYDYDIGEVIGDREPLDPARVYRFDEWPELGA
;
A
#
# COMPACT_ATOMS: atom_id res chain seq x y z
N MET A 1 40.32 -88.03 41.01
CA MET A 1 40.17 -87.88 39.54
C MET A 1 39.40 -86.59 39.32
N VAL A 2 40.11 -85.51 38.97
CA VAL A 2 39.54 -84.15 38.88
C VAL A 2 39.18 -83.89 37.42
N ARG A 3 37.91 -83.63 37.13
CA ARG A 3 37.40 -83.29 35.79
C ARG A 3 37.47 -81.77 35.64
N ILE A 4 38.33 -81.32 34.72
CA ILE A 4 38.44 -79.92 34.29
C ILE A 4 37.36 -79.69 33.25
N GLU A 5 36.38 -78.82 33.54
CA GLU A 5 35.45 -78.29 32.54
C GLU A 5 36.06 -77.04 31.91
N GLN A 6 36.39 -77.11 30.62
CA GLN A 6 36.71 -75.95 29.80
C GLN A 6 35.41 -75.32 29.24
N ARG A 7 35.06 -74.13 29.73
CA ARG A 7 34.53 -73.04 28.89
C ARG A 7 35.74 -72.44 28.17
N THR A 8 35.72 -72.03 26.91
CA THR A 8 35.00 -70.84 26.43
C THR A 8 35.12 -70.81 24.89
N ASP A 9 34.02 -71.00 24.16
CA ASP A 9 33.94 -70.60 22.75
C ASP A 9 33.50 -69.14 22.70
N MET A 10 34.47 -68.25 22.51
CA MET A 10 34.24 -66.84 22.25
C MET A 10 33.91 -66.68 20.75
N ARG A 11 32.62 -66.79 20.39
CA ARG A 11 32.16 -66.34 19.07
C ARG A 11 32.16 -64.82 19.05
N VAL A 12 33.21 -64.25 18.48
CA VAL A 12 33.20 -62.87 17.98
C VAL A 12 32.18 -62.82 16.85
N GLY A 13 30.94 -62.44 17.20
CA GLY A 13 29.96 -61.98 16.24
C GLY A 13 30.52 -60.72 15.60
N ILE A 14 31.09 -60.87 14.41
CA ILE A 14 31.19 -59.77 13.47
C ILE A 14 29.74 -59.44 13.14
N ASP A 15 29.16 -58.49 13.88
CA ASP A 15 27.97 -57.80 13.46
C ASP A 15 28.30 -57.22 12.09
N ALA A 16 27.80 -57.93 11.07
CA ALA A 16 27.79 -57.47 9.72
C ALA A 16 27.33 -56.01 9.77
N PHE A 17 28.09 -55.14 9.12
CA PHE A 17 27.65 -53.84 8.67
C PHE A 17 26.26 -54.01 8.04
N SER A 18 25.23 -53.89 8.86
CA SER A 18 23.87 -53.73 8.40
C SER A 18 23.91 -52.44 7.61
N ALA A 19 23.78 -52.58 6.29
CA ALA A 19 23.59 -51.47 5.38
C ALA A 19 22.59 -50.49 6.02
N PRO A 20 22.87 -49.18 6.01
CA PRO A 20 21.91 -48.19 6.51
C PRO A 20 20.56 -48.46 5.84
N PRO A 21 19.44 -48.42 6.60
CA PRO A 21 18.13 -48.76 6.06
C PRO A 21 17.88 -47.97 4.76
N PRO A 22 17.50 -48.64 3.66
CA PRO A 22 17.23 -47.97 2.40
C PRO A 22 16.02 -47.05 2.60
N GLY A 23 16.23 -45.76 2.33
CA GLY A 23 15.15 -44.80 2.20
C GLY A 23 14.79 -44.02 3.48
N ARG A 24 15.71 -43.19 3.98
CA ARG A 24 15.29 -41.83 4.40
C ARG A 24 14.88 -41.08 3.14
N GLY A 25 13.75 -41.47 2.55
CA GLY A 25 13.14 -40.73 1.47
C GLY A 25 12.80 -39.36 2.03
N GLY A 26 13.56 -38.35 1.62
CA GLY A 26 13.14 -36.96 1.78
C GLY A 26 11.71 -36.83 1.26
N PRO A 27 10.90 -35.92 1.82
CA PRO A 27 9.50 -35.87 1.47
C PRO A 27 9.38 -35.54 -0.03
N THR A 28 9.02 -36.55 -0.83
CA THR A 28 8.98 -36.44 -2.29
C THR A 28 7.73 -35.68 -2.71
N GLY A 29 7.89 -34.66 -3.55
CA GLY A 29 6.80 -33.86 -4.10
C GLY A 29 6.51 -32.55 -3.37
N ILE A 30 5.56 -31.77 -3.91
CA ILE A 30 5.29 -30.39 -3.51
C ILE A 30 4.90 -30.23 -2.04
N LEU A 31 4.17 -31.19 -1.46
CA LEU A 31 3.79 -31.15 -0.04
C LEU A 31 5.01 -31.23 0.89
N GLY A 32 6.02 -31.99 0.46
CA GLY A 32 7.30 -32.11 1.14
C GLY A 32 8.16 -30.87 0.99
N PHE A 33 8.22 -30.34 -0.23
CA PHE A 33 8.92 -29.10 -0.54
C PHE A 33 8.36 -27.91 0.24
N VAL A 34 7.05 -27.66 0.17
CA VAL A 34 6.38 -26.59 0.92
C VAL A 34 6.59 -26.79 2.42
N TRP A 35 6.53 -28.04 2.90
CA TRP A 35 6.89 -28.32 4.28
C TRP A 35 8.37 -28.03 4.58
N ALA A 36 9.33 -28.24 3.70
CA ALA A 36 10.71 -27.86 3.98
C ALA A 36 10.88 -26.33 4.01
N VAL A 37 10.22 -25.62 3.10
CA VAL A 37 10.42 -24.19 2.83
C VAL A 37 9.58 -23.26 3.72
N TRP A 38 8.45 -23.73 4.26
CA TRP A 38 7.53 -22.91 5.07
C TRP A 38 8.20 -22.09 6.19
N PRO A 39 9.15 -22.61 7.00
CA PRO A 39 9.84 -21.77 7.97
C PRO A 39 10.53 -20.58 7.30
N TRP A 40 11.31 -20.84 6.24
CA TRP A 40 12.02 -19.81 5.49
C TRP A 40 11.07 -18.76 4.93
N MET A 41 9.94 -19.19 4.36
CA MET A 41 8.88 -18.27 3.91
C MET A 41 8.48 -17.34 5.07
N ASN A 42 8.02 -17.88 6.20
CA ASN A 42 7.55 -17.05 7.32
C ASN A 42 8.58 -16.06 7.87
N TRP A 43 9.88 -16.34 7.73
CA TRP A 43 10.94 -15.45 8.20
C TRP A 43 11.39 -14.45 7.13
N ILE A 44 11.41 -14.84 5.85
CA ILE A 44 11.84 -13.97 4.76
C ILE A 44 10.88 -12.80 4.59
N LEU A 45 9.57 -13.02 4.75
CA LEU A 45 8.58 -11.96 4.52
C LEU A 45 8.66 -10.78 5.49
N PRO A 46 8.69 -10.95 6.82
CA PRO A 46 8.86 -9.83 7.72
C PRO A 46 10.24 -9.17 7.58
N VAL A 47 11.28 -9.92 7.20
CA VAL A 47 12.59 -9.33 6.86
C VAL A 47 12.47 -8.47 5.62
N PHE A 48 11.81 -8.95 4.57
CA PHE A 48 11.54 -8.20 3.35
C PHE A 48 10.71 -6.95 3.66
N LEU A 49 9.65 -7.06 4.47
CA LEU A 49 8.85 -5.93 4.94
C LEU A 49 9.69 -4.91 5.72
N VAL A 50 10.60 -5.33 6.60
CA VAL A 50 11.47 -4.36 7.31
C VAL A 50 12.45 -3.69 6.35
N LEU A 51 12.97 -4.42 5.37
CA LEU A 51 13.99 -3.93 4.45
C LEU A 51 13.41 -3.23 3.21
N HIS A 52 12.09 -3.28 2.98
CA HIS A 52 11.48 -2.82 1.75
C HIS A 52 11.82 -1.35 1.47
N GLY A 53 11.72 -0.48 2.48
CA GLY A 53 12.04 0.94 2.35
C GLY A 53 13.49 1.26 1.94
N PHE A 54 14.43 0.33 2.18
CA PHE A 54 15.83 0.49 1.77
C PHE A 54 16.10 0.04 0.34
N ILE A 55 15.31 -0.88 -0.20
CA ILE A 55 15.51 -1.43 -1.56
C ILE A 55 14.96 -0.45 -2.62
N GLY A 56 13.94 0.34 -2.26
CA GLY A 56 13.20 1.18 -3.19
C GLY A 56 13.59 2.66 -3.26
N SER A 57 14.67 3.11 -2.60
CA SER A 57 14.99 4.56 -2.45
C SER A 57 13.86 5.43 -1.82
N VAL A 58 12.86 4.76 -1.22
CA VAL A 58 11.67 5.31 -0.55
C VAL A 58 11.92 5.34 0.97
N GLY A 59 13.07 5.90 1.36
CA GLY A 59 13.49 5.98 2.76
C GLY A 59 12.68 7.00 3.55
N GLY A 60 11.60 6.54 4.17
CA GLY A 60 10.72 7.32 5.05
C GLY A 60 10.92 7.06 6.55
N TRP A 61 10.15 7.76 7.40
CA TRP A 61 10.16 7.54 8.84
C TRP A 61 9.67 6.14 9.20
N GLU A 62 8.73 5.56 8.46
CA GLU A 62 8.25 4.19 8.70
C GLU A 62 9.36 3.19 8.51
N SER A 63 10.23 3.41 7.52
CA SER A 63 11.35 2.50 7.25
C SER A 63 12.34 2.48 8.41
N LEU A 64 12.59 3.64 9.01
CA LEU A 64 13.40 3.77 10.21
C LEU A 64 12.71 3.11 11.41
N MET A 65 11.40 3.33 11.60
CA MET A 65 10.63 2.69 12.68
C MET A 65 10.57 1.17 12.53
N LEU A 66 10.41 0.66 11.30
CA LEU A 66 10.45 -0.76 10.99
C LEU A 66 11.84 -1.35 11.25
N LEU A 67 12.91 -0.62 10.91
CA LEU A 67 14.29 -1.06 11.20
C LEU A 67 14.56 -1.12 12.69
N VAL A 68 14.21 -0.07 13.44
CA VAL A 68 14.37 -0.01 14.90
C VAL A 68 13.50 -1.05 15.59
N GLY A 69 12.26 -1.23 15.12
CA GLY A 69 11.31 -2.24 15.60
C GLY A 69 11.63 -3.67 15.15
N SER A 70 12.53 -3.84 14.17
CA SER A 70 12.83 -5.14 13.55
C SER A 70 13.22 -6.26 14.53
N PRO A 71 13.98 -6.01 15.63
CA PRO A 71 14.31 -7.05 16.60
C PRO A 71 13.09 -7.64 17.30
N VAL A 72 11.94 -6.93 17.27
CA VAL A 72 10.67 -7.40 17.84
C VAL A 72 9.72 -7.85 16.73
N ILE A 73 9.56 -7.07 15.67
CA ILE A 73 8.64 -7.33 14.55
C ILE A 73 9.01 -8.64 13.84
N VAL A 74 10.27 -8.82 13.46
CA VAL A 74 10.69 -10.00 12.69
C VAL A 74 10.47 -11.29 13.47
N PRO A 75 10.89 -11.41 14.75
CA PRO A 75 10.57 -12.59 15.55
C PRO A 75 9.07 -12.78 15.79
N ALA A 76 8.32 -11.72 16.09
CA ALA A 76 6.89 -11.82 16.35
C ALA A 76 6.13 -12.41 15.13
N PHE A 77 6.33 -11.83 13.95
CA PHE A 77 5.68 -12.30 12.72
C PHE A 77 6.21 -13.65 12.25
N GLY A 78 7.53 -13.89 12.35
CA GLY A 78 8.14 -15.19 11.99
C GLY A 78 7.63 -16.35 12.86
N LEU A 79 7.46 -16.11 14.16
CA LEU A 79 6.87 -17.07 15.09
C LEU A 79 5.36 -17.25 14.84
N LEU A 80 4.61 -16.16 14.64
CA LEU A 80 3.18 -16.20 14.36
C LEU A 80 2.87 -16.97 13.07
N GLY A 81 3.62 -16.73 12.00
CA GLY A 81 3.52 -17.48 10.74
C GLY A 81 3.90 -18.96 10.91
N SER A 82 4.80 -19.27 11.84
CA SER A 82 5.26 -20.64 12.12
C SER A 82 4.33 -21.43 13.06
N LEU A 83 3.37 -20.76 13.71
CA LEU A 83 2.46 -21.37 14.68
C LEU A 83 1.65 -22.55 14.10
N PRO A 84 0.99 -22.46 12.92
CA PRO A 84 0.23 -23.58 12.38
C PRO A 84 1.10 -24.82 12.13
N ARG A 85 2.33 -24.61 11.63
CA ARG A 85 3.31 -25.69 11.42
C ARG A 85 3.70 -26.34 12.73
N PHE A 86 3.92 -25.56 13.79
CA PHE A 86 4.26 -26.09 15.11
C PHE A 86 3.14 -26.99 15.66
N ILE A 87 1.88 -26.56 15.52
CA ILE A 87 0.71 -27.35 15.90
C ILE A 87 0.66 -28.66 15.10
N LEU A 88 0.81 -28.58 13.77
CA LEU A 88 0.83 -29.76 12.91
C LEU A 88 1.95 -30.75 13.28
N ARG A 89 3.16 -30.26 13.57
CA ARG A 89 4.28 -31.10 14.04
C ARG A 89 3.97 -31.79 15.35
N ARG A 90 3.42 -31.07 16.34
CA ARG A 90 3.02 -31.65 17.62
C ARG A 90 1.95 -32.74 17.45
N ARG A 91 1.11 -32.63 16.42
CA ARG A 91 0.08 -33.62 16.08
C ARG A 91 0.59 -34.76 15.18
N GLY A 92 1.89 -34.83 14.92
CA GLY A 92 2.54 -35.95 14.21
C GLY A 92 2.61 -35.80 12.68
N HIS A 93 2.25 -34.65 12.12
CA HIS A 93 2.42 -34.41 10.69
C HIS A 93 3.91 -34.31 10.31
N ARG A 94 4.29 -35.00 9.23
CA ARG A 94 5.66 -34.98 8.67
C ARG A 94 5.77 -34.21 7.36
N THR A 95 4.65 -33.89 6.73
CA THR A 95 4.50 -33.11 5.49
C THR A 95 3.31 -32.16 5.62
N ALA A 96 3.26 -31.15 4.76
CA ALA A 96 2.14 -30.22 4.73
C ALA A 96 0.85 -30.95 4.30
N PRO A 97 -0.26 -30.83 5.06
CA PRO A 97 -1.54 -31.35 4.63
C PRO A 97 -1.94 -30.75 3.29
N GLY A 98 -2.46 -31.58 2.40
CA GLY A 98 -2.79 -31.20 1.02
C GLY A 98 -3.68 -29.97 0.89
N VAL A 99 -4.72 -29.89 1.74
CA VAL A 99 -5.66 -28.76 1.77
C VAL A 99 -5.04 -27.45 2.28
N ILE A 100 -3.95 -27.52 3.05
CA ILE A 100 -3.27 -26.33 3.59
C ILE A 100 -2.36 -25.69 2.53
N VAL A 101 -1.78 -26.47 1.62
CA VAL A 101 -0.77 -25.93 0.68
C VAL A 101 -1.30 -24.81 -0.23
N PRO A 102 -2.49 -24.92 -0.86
CA PRO A 102 -3.05 -23.80 -1.63
C PRO A 102 -3.24 -22.52 -0.80
N LEU A 103 -3.67 -22.68 0.47
CA LEU A 103 -3.85 -21.55 1.38
C LEU A 103 -2.52 -20.90 1.78
N LEU A 104 -1.44 -21.69 1.88
CA LEU A 104 -0.10 -21.14 2.11
C LEU A 104 0.39 -20.30 0.92
N PHE A 105 0.10 -20.72 -0.31
CA PHE A 105 0.41 -19.89 -1.49
C PHE A 105 -0.40 -18.60 -1.50
N LEU A 106 -1.71 -18.67 -1.22
CA LEU A 106 -2.55 -17.47 -1.10
C LEU A 106 -2.07 -16.54 0.01
N ASN A 107 -1.74 -17.09 1.18
CA ASN A 107 -1.19 -16.31 2.29
C ASN A 107 0.13 -15.64 1.91
N TRP A 108 1.05 -16.41 1.31
CA TRP A 108 2.36 -15.91 0.92
C TRP A 108 2.26 -14.79 -0.11
N TRP A 109 1.56 -15.03 -1.22
CA TRP A 109 1.42 -14.05 -2.29
C TRP A 109 0.55 -12.87 -1.88
N GLY A 110 -0.43 -13.05 -0.99
CA GLY A 110 -1.16 -11.95 -0.38
C GLY A 110 -0.22 -11.02 0.40
N TRP A 111 0.66 -11.58 1.24
CA TRP A 111 1.63 -10.76 1.96
C TRP A 111 2.68 -10.11 1.05
N VAL A 112 3.14 -10.81 0.00
CA VAL A 112 4.04 -10.22 -1.02
C VAL A 112 3.35 -9.03 -1.70
N THR A 113 2.09 -9.20 -2.11
CA THR A 113 1.29 -8.14 -2.74
C THR A 113 1.15 -6.95 -1.81
N PHE A 114 0.75 -7.19 -0.55
CA PHE A 114 0.66 -6.16 0.49
C PHE A 114 1.95 -5.34 0.58
N THR A 115 3.12 -5.99 0.69
CA THR A 115 4.40 -5.29 0.79
C THR A 115 4.76 -4.54 -0.48
N LEU A 116 4.39 -5.06 -1.67
CA LEU A 116 4.61 -4.36 -2.93
C LEU A 116 3.72 -3.11 -3.07
N THR A 117 2.47 -3.17 -2.60
CA THR A 117 1.48 -2.08 -2.71
C THR A 117 1.53 -1.09 -1.54
N MET A 118 2.38 -1.33 -0.54
CA MET A 118 2.45 -0.45 0.63
C MET A 118 3.14 0.87 0.23
N GLU A 119 2.40 1.98 0.34
CA GLU A 119 2.95 3.33 0.22
C GLU A 119 3.82 3.65 1.45
N GLY A 120 4.93 4.36 1.24
CA GLY A 120 5.75 4.89 2.34
C GLY A 120 5.33 6.30 2.74
N SER A 121 5.87 6.83 3.83
CA SER A 121 5.64 8.21 4.25
C SER A 121 6.96 8.90 4.64
N GLY A 122 7.20 10.07 4.04
CA GLY A 122 8.37 10.90 4.29
C GLY A 122 7.99 12.25 4.88
N ASP A 123 9.01 13.03 5.25
CA ASP A 123 8.85 14.42 5.73
C ASP A 123 8.10 15.31 4.72
N ASN A 124 8.14 14.93 3.45
CA ASN A 124 7.58 15.67 2.33
C ASN A 124 6.33 14.99 1.73
N GLY A 125 5.74 13.99 2.41
CA GLY A 125 4.50 13.33 1.99
C GLY A 125 4.61 11.84 1.69
N ALA A 126 3.60 11.28 1.01
CA ALA A 126 3.59 9.88 0.63
C ALA A 126 4.71 9.56 -0.37
N LEU A 127 5.31 8.39 -0.23
CA LEU A 127 6.34 7.85 -1.11
C LEU A 127 5.73 6.73 -1.97
N PRO A 128 6.13 6.60 -3.24
CA PRO A 128 5.56 5.60 -4.14
C PRO A 128 5.80 4.19 -3.61
N SER A 129 4.86 3.29 -3.89
CA SER A 129 5.00 1.89 -3.53
C SER A 129 6.09 1.20 -4.37
N MET A 130 6.53 0.02 -3.91
CA MET A 130 7.40 -0.84 -4.72
C MET A 130 6.76 -1.29 -6.02
N LEU A 131 5.44 -1.50 -6.02
CA LEU A 131 4.72 -1.92 -7.21
C LEU A 131 4.90 -0.90 -8.34
N ARG A 132 4.76 0.39 -8.04
CA ARG A 132 4.99 1.48 -9.01
C ARG A 132 6.42 1.52 -9.52
N MET A 133 7.41 1.14 -8.71
CA MET A 133 8.80 1.06 -9.18
C MET A 133 9.04 -0.10 -10.16
N PHE A 134 8.29 -1.20 -10.04
CA PHE A 134 8.42 -2.33 -10.96
C PHE A 134 7.56 -2.21 -12.21
N VAL A 135 6.50 -1.42 -12.13
CA VAL A 135 5.55 -1.20 -13.21
C VAL A 135 5.90 0.13 -13.88
N THR A 136 6.44 0.08 -15.10
CA THR A 136 6.84 1.27 -15.88
C THR A 136 5.67 2.10 -16.42
N ALA A 137 4.47 1.92 -15.86
CA ALA A 137 3.23 2.50 -16.36
C ALA A 137 2.41 2.99 -15.16
N PRO A 138 1.63 4.07 -15.34
CA PRO A 138 0.86 4.64 -14.26
C PRO A 138 -0.14 3.62 -13.70
N LEU A 139 -0.24 3.57 -12.38
CA LEU A 139 -1.20 2.76 -11.65
C LEU A 139 -2.03 3.66 -10.74
N ALA A 140 -3.34 3.65 -10.94
CA ALA A 140 -4.25 4.47 -10.16
C ALA A 140 -4.16 4.16 -8.66
N ARG A 141 -4.18 5.22 -7.84
CA ARG A 141 -4.05 5.10 -6.38
C ARG A 141 -5.17 4.29 -5.76
N ASP A 142 -6.41 4.50 -6.20
CA ASP A 142 -7.57 3.74 -5.71
C ASP A 142 -7.47 2.26 -6.04
N TYR A 143 -6.91 1.95 -7.21
CA TYR A 143 -6.66 0.57 -7.61
C TYR A 143 -5.62 -0.06 -6.70
N GLU A 144 -4.51 0.63 -6.46
CA GLU A 144 -3.46 0.19 -5.56
C GLU A 144 -3.94 0.03 -4.11
N GLY A 145 -4.74 0.97 -3.60
CA GLY A 145 -5.39 0.86 -2.29
C GLY A 145 -6.32 -0.35 -2.20
N THR A 146 -7.05 -0.65 -3.29
CA THR A 146 -7.88 -1.85 -3.39
C THR A 146 -7.03 -3.13 -3.40
N LEU A 147 -5.90 -3.14 -4.12
CA LEU A 147 -4.95 -4.25 -4.10
C LEU A 147 -4.36 -4.46 -2.71
N PHE A 148 -3.95 -3.38 -2.05
CA PHE A 148 -3.43 -3.39 -0.70
C PHE A 148 -4.43 -3.99 0.28
N GLY A 149 -5.65 -3.46 0.32
CA GLY A 149 -6.72 -3.94 1.20
C GLY A 149 -7.12 -5.39 0.91
N GLY A 150 -7.31 -5.72 -0.36
CA GLY A 150 -7.64 -7.07 -0.81
C GLY A 150 -6.55 -8.10 -0.47
N ALA A 151 -5.28 -7.70 -0.59
CA ALA A 151 -4.13 -8.53 -0.26
C ALA A 151 -4.05 -8.83 1.24
N VAL A 152 -4.22 -7.82 2.11
CA VAL A 152 -4.25 -7.99 3.57
C VAL A 152 -5.40 -8.90 3.98
N LEU A 153 -6.62 -8.64 3.49
CA LEU A 153 -7.79 -9.45 3.81
C LEU A 153 -7.60 -10.91 3.39
N THR A 154 -7.09 -11.13 2.17
CA THR A 154 -6.81 -12.48 1.65
C THR A 154 -5.73 -13.19 2.47
N ALA A 155 -4.64 -12.50 2.81
CA ALA A 155 -3.54 -13.08 3.57
C ALA A 155 -3.98 -13.46 5.00
N VAL A 156 -4.67 -12.56 5.70
CA VAL A 156 -5.19 -12.80 7.05
C VAL A 156 -6.22 -13.94 7.04
N ALA A 157 -7.19 -13.91 6.13
CA ALA A 157 -8.20 -14.97 6.01
C ALA A 157 -7.54 -16.34 5.74
N ALA A 158 -6.60 -16.41 4.80
CA ALA A 158 -5.87 -17.63 4.52
C ALA A 158 -5.09 -18.15 5.73
N TRP A 159 -4.41 -17.26 6.48
CA TRP A 159 -3.69 -17.64 7.70
C TRP A 159 -4.63 -18.19 8.79
N VAL A 160 -5.76 -17.52 9.03
CA VAL A 160 -6.77 -17.98 10.01
C VAL A 160 -7.30 -19.36 9.64
N VAL A 161 -7.65 -19.59 8.37
CA VAL A 161 -8.10 -20.90 7.90
C VAL A 161 -7.01 -21.95 8.07
N VAL A 162 -5.76 -21.65 7.74
CA VAL A 162 -4.63 -22.57 7.95
C VAL A 162 -4.45 -22.91 9.44
N LEU A 163 -4.60 -21.93 10.34
CA LEU A 163 -4.51 -22.15 11.78
C LEU A 163 -5.64 -23.05 12.28
N VAL A 164 -6.89 -22.80 11.87
CA VAL A 164 -8.05 -23.65 12.21
C VAL A 164 -7.84 -25.07 11.69
N LEU A 165 -7.41 -25.22 10.43
CA LEU A 165 -7.12 -26.53 9.84
C LEU A 165 -5.97 -27.25 10.56
N ALA A 166 -4.93 -26.53 10.98
CA ALA A 166 -3.84 -27.09 11.78
C ALA A 166 -4.34 -27.67 13.12
N CYS A 167 -5.36 -27.07 13.72
CA CYS A 167 -5.99 -27.52 14.96
C CYS A 167 -6.95 -28.71 14.77
N VAL A 168 -7.59 -28.85 13.60
CA VAL A 168 -8.63 -29.88 13.37
C VAL A 168 -8.11 -31.10 12.61
N LEU A 169 -7.28 -30.92 11.57
CA LEU A 169 -6.87 -31.99 10.65
C LEU A 169 -6.10 -33.11 11.35
N LYS A 170 -6.43 -34.36 11.04
CA LYS A 170 -5.68 -35.54 11.51
C LYS A 170 -4.62 -35.93 10.48
N PRO A 171 -3.51 -36.57 10.89
CA PRO A 171 -2.56 -37.16 9.95
C PRO A 171 -3.27 -38.17 9.04
N GLN A 172 -3.27 -37.95 7.73
CA GLN A 172 -3.92 -38.83 6.76
C GLN A 172 -2.92 -39.82 6.14
N PRO A 173 -3.34 -41.07 5.85
CA PRO A 173 -2.54 -42.02 5.09
C PRO A 173 -2.36 -41.61 3.62
N SER A 174 -1.31 -42.12 2.99
CA SER A 174 -0.73 -41.64 1.72
C SER A 174 -1.65 -41.63 0.49
N GLN A 175 -2.82 -42.27 0.48
CA GLN A 175 -3.66 -42.38 -0.72
C GLN A 175 -4.43 -41.09 -1.08
N GLN A 176 -4.75 -40.22 -0.11
CA GLN A 176 -5.42 -38.95 -0.39
C GLN A 176 -4.48 -37.88 -0.99
N THR A 177 -3.19 -38.20 -1.17
CA THR A 177 -2.16 -37.24 -1.56
C THR A 177 -2.20 -36.81 -3.02
N ARG A 178 -2.74 -37.61 -3.95
CA ARG A 178 -2.64 -37.31 -5.39
C ARG A 178 -3.49 -36.11 -5.81
N THR A 179 -4.77 -36.07 -5.44
CA THR A 179 -5.66 -34.94 -5.77
C THR A 179 -5.16 -33.63 -5.17
N TRP A 180 -4.73 -33.67 -3.91
CA TRP A 180 -4.17 -32.50 -3.26
C TRP A 180 -2.81 -32.08 -3.80
N SER A 181 -2.00 -33.01 -4.32
CA SER A 181 -0.77 -32.68 -5.02
C SER A 181 -1.04 -31.88 -6.29
N ILE A 182 -2.07 -32.26 -7.06
CA ILE A 182 -2.50 -31.51 -8.25
C ILE A 182 -2.97 -30.11 -7.85
N ALA A 183 -3.81 -29.99 -6.82
CA ALA A 183 -4.27 -28.69 -6.32
C ALA A 183 -3.10 -27.82 -5.81
N ALA A 184 -2.10 -28.43 -5.14
CA ALA A 184 -0.90 -27.74 -4.68
C ALA A 184 -0.06 -27.21 -5.84
N TRP A 185 0.17 -28.02 -6.88
CA TRP A 185 0.90 -27.57 -8.08
C TRP A 185 0.13 -26.50 -8.84
N THR A 186 -1.19 -26.67 -8.96
CA THR A 186 -2.07 -25.69 -9.61
C THR A 186 -2.00 -24.36 -8.88
N SER A 187 -2.12 -24.35 -7.54
CA SER A 187 -2.03 -23.11 -6.75
C SER A 187 -0.64 -22.47 -6.80
N ALA A 188 0.44 -23.26 -6.84
CA ALA A 188 1.80 -22.75 -7.00
C ALA A 188 2.01 -21.95 -8.29
N VAL A 189 1.24 -22.25 -9.35
CA VAL A 189 1.31 -21.56 -10.64
C VAL A 189 0.22 -20.50 -10.77
N VAL A 190 -1.02 -20.83 -10.40
CA VAL A 190 -2.20 -19.98 -10.61
C VAL A 190 -2.19 -18.77 -9.68
N VAL A 191 -1.80 -18.92 -8.41
CA VAL A 191 -1.80 -17.78 -7.47
C VAL A 191 -0.86 -16.65 -7.92
N PRO A 192 0.43 -16.91 -8.25
CA PRO A 192 1.29 -15.85 -8.79
C PRO A 192 0.81 -15.32 -10.15
N ALA A 193 0.31 -16.19 -11.03
CA ALA A 193 -0.21 -15.75 -12.33
C ALA A 193 -1.44 -14.84 -12.19
N LEU A 194 -2.33 -15.10 -11.24
CA LEU A 194 -3.47 -14.24 -10.92
C LEU A 194 -3.00 -12.89 -10.40
N LEU A 195 -2.00 -12.86 -9.51
CA LEU A 195 -1.44 -11.60 -9.02
C LEU A 195 -0.89 -10.76 -10.19
N ILE A 196 -0.05 -11.36 -11.05
CA ILE A 196 0.49 -10.67 -12.23
C ILE A 196 -0.66 -10.21 -13.13
N GLY A 197 -1.67 -11.06 -13.38
CA GLY A 197 -2.83 -10.72 -14.20
C GLY A 197 -3.63 -9.55 -13.64
N VAL A 198 -3.81 -9.47 -12.32
CA VAL A 198 -4.47 -8.35 -11.64
C VAL A 198 -3.62 -7.08 -11.74
N ILE A 199 -2.30 -7.15 -11.60
CA ILE A 199 -1.42 -5.98 -11.78
C ILE A 199 -1.50 -5.48 -13.24
N VAL A 200 -1.35 -6.38 -14.22
CA VAL A 200 -1.44 -6.06 -15.65
C VAL A 200 -2.81 -5.47 -16.02
N LEU A 201 -3.89 -6.01 -15.43
CA LEU A 201 -5.22 -5.46 -15.61
C LEU A 201 -5.31 -4.04 -15.06
N GLY A 202 -4.76 -3.79 -13.87
CA GLY A 202 -4.68 -2.45 -13.29
C GLY A 202 -4.00 -1.46 -14.24
N VAL A 203 -2.80 -1.81 -14.69
CA VAL A 203 -2.03 -1.02 -15.66
C VAL A 203 -2.79 -0.75 -16.96
N SER A 204 -3.61 -1.70 -17.40
CA SER A 204 -4.40 -1.55 -18.63
C SER A 204 -5.66 -0.70 -18.43
N LEU A 205 -6.20 -0.67 -17.21
CA LEU A 205 -7.42 0.08 -16.85
C LEU A 205 -7.12 1.51 -16.42
N THR A 206 -5.97 1.76 -15.79
CA THR A 206 -5.55 3.08 -15.33
C THR A 206 -5.66 4.15 -16.44
N PRO A 207 -5.14 3.93 -17.67
CA PRO A 207 -5.25 4.91 -18.74
C PRO A 207 -6.69 5.24 -19.17
N GLN A 208 -7.66 4.38 -18.84
CA GLN A 208 -9.08 4.51 -19.19
C GLN A 208 -9.92 5.14 -18.09
N GLN A 209 -9.35 5.34 -16.89
CA GLN A 209 -10.08 6.06 -15.86
C GLN A 209 -10.37 7.48 -16.37
N ARG A 210 -11.49 8.04 -15.95
CA ARG A 210 -11.95 9.37 -16.35
C ARG A 210 -11.97 10.28 -15.14
N ASP A 211 -11.59 11.54 -15.36
CA ASP A 211 -11.82 12.60 -14.40
C ASP A 211 -13.30 13.05 -14.40
N SER A 212 -13.63 14.00 -13.53
CA SER A 212 -14.98 14.58 -13.45
C SER A 212 -15.39 15.37 -14.70
N ALA A 213 -14.44 15.82 -15.52
CA ALA A 213 -14.70 16.42 -16.84
C ALA A 213 -14.93 15.36 -17.93
N GLY A 214 -14.70 14.08 -17.63
CA GLY A 214 -14.87 12.96 -18.54
C GLY A 214 -13.65 12.64 -19.40
N PHE A 215 -12.52 13.33 -19.20
CA PHE A 215 -11.27 13.06 -19.90
C PHE A 215 -10.55 11.87 -19.27
N THR A 216 -10.00 11.02 -20.12
CA THR A 216 -9.18 9.90 -19.66
C THR A 216 -7.73 10.31 -19.41
N VAL A 217 -7.03 9.57 -18.54
CA VAL A 217 -5.58 9.76 -18.32
C VAL A 217 -4.81 9.69 -19.65
N ALA A 218 -5.17 8.74 -20.51
CA ALA A 218 -4.55 8.58 -21.82
C ALA A 218 -4.77 9.79 -22.75
N GLU A 219 -5.97 10.39 -22.72
CA GLU A 219 -6.28 11.58 -23.51
C GLU A 219 -5.49 12.79 -23.02
N VAL A 220 -5.39 12.99 -21.71
CA VAL A 220 -4.59 14.06 -21.12
C VAL A 220 -3.10 13.87 -21.42
N ALA A 221 -2.57 12.66 -21.23
CA ALA A 221 -1.16 12.36 -21.52
C ALA A 221 -0.79 12.50 -23.01
N ALA A 222 -1.76 12.33 -23.92
CA ALA A 222 -1.56 12.55 -25.35
C ALA A 222 -1.68 14.02 -25.77
N THR A 223 -2.16 14.90 -24.90
CA THR A 223 -2.35 16.33 -25.18
C THR A 223 -0.98 17.02 -25.27
N PRO A 224 -0.73 17.92 -26.24
CA PRO A 224 0.53 18.66 -26.30
C PRO A 224 0.78 19.44 -25.01
N LEU A 225 2.05 19.52 -24.59
CA LEU A 225 2.42 20.09 -23.30
C LEU A 225 1.95 21.54 -23.09
N GLN A 226 1.97 22.36 -24.16
CA GLN A 226 1.45 23.72 -24.11
C GLN A 226 -0.06 23.76 -23.84
N GLU A 227 -0.83 22.85 -24.44
CA GLU A 227 -2.28 22.78 -24.23
C GLU A 227 -2.59 22.24 -22.81
N GLN A 228 -1.77 21.33 -22.27
CA GLN A 228 -1.85 20.94 -20.86
C GLN A 228 -1.57 22.13 -19.94
N ALA A 229 -0.57 22.95 -20.25
CA ALA A 229 -0.24 24.15 -19.47
C ALA A 229 -1.34 25.22 -19.52
N ASP A 230 -1.96 25.44 -20.68
CA ASP A 230 -3.06 26.40 -20.82
C ASP A 230 -4.31 25.93 -20.03
N ARG A 231 -4.65 24.63 -20.12
CA ARG A 231 -5.72 24.03 -19.30
C ARG A 231 -5.41 24.09 -17.81
N ALA A 232 -4.17 23.88 -17.42
CA ALA A 232 -3.73 24.03 -16.04
C ALA A 232 -4.00 25.45 -15.52
N ARG A 233 -3.66 26.50 -16.27
CA ARG A 233 -3.96 27.89 -15.88
C ARG A 233 -5.46 28.17 -15.76
N GLU A 234 -6.26 27.63 -16.67
CA GLU A 234 -7.72 27.77 -16.63
C GLU A 234 -8.31 27.09 -15.38
N ASN A 235 -7.94 25.83 -15.12
CA ASN A 235 -8.39 25.07 -13.96
C ASN A 235 -7.91 25.67 -12.63
N TYR A 236 -6.71 26.23 -12.59
CA TYR A 236 -6.23 26.97 -11.43
C TYR A 236 -7.11 28.18 -11.14
N THR A 237 -7.40 28.97 -12.18
CA THR A 237 -8.30 30.12 -12.08
C THR A 237 -9.67 29.69 -11.55
N GLU A 238 -10.26 28.64 -12.11
CA GLU A 238 -11.55 28.11 -11.66
C GLU A 238 -11.50 27.65 -10.19
N THR A 239 -10.44 26.95 -9.79
CA THR A 239 -10.26 26.48 -8.41
C THR A 239 -10.11 27.66 -7.44
N GLN A 240 -9.42 28.71 -7.85
CA GLN A 240 -9.26 29.94 -7.07
C GLN A 240 -10.57 30.72 -6.98
N GLU A 241 -11.37 30.76 -8.04
CA GLU A 241 -12.72 31.34 -8.03
C GLU A 241 -13.63 30.57 -7.06
N ARG A 242 -13.56 29.24 -7.04
CA ARG A 242 -14.28 28.42 -6.04
C ARG A 242 -13.81 28.71 -4.62
N ALA A 243 -12.50 28.81 -4.42
CA ALA A 243 -11.92 29.19 -3.13
C ALA A 243 -12.32 30.61 -2.71
N SER A 244 -12.54 31.54 -3.64
CA SER A 244 -12.93 32.92 -3.34
C SER A 244 -14.25 33.01 -2.57
N ALA A 245 -15.23 32.17 -2.91
CA ALA A 245 -16.52 32.12 -2.21
C ALA A 245 -16.37 31.63 -0.76
N VAL A 246 -15.43 30.72 -0.51
CA VAL A 246 -15.10 30.22 0.83
C VAL A 246 -14.29 31.26 1.61
N ARG A 247 -13.34 31.96 0.96
CA ARG A 247 -12.58 33.07 1.55
C ARG A 247 -13.47 34.22 1.97
N GLU A 248 -14.47 34.56 1.16
CA GLU A 248 -15.42 35.62 1.50
C GLU A 248 -16.20 35.30 2.79
N LEU A 249 -16.53 34.02 3.01
CA LEU A 249 -17.21 33.57 4.23
C LEU A 249 -16.31 33.60 5.47
N ILE A 250 -15.05 33.16 5.33
CA ILE A 250 -14.15 32.91 6.47
C ILE A 250 -13.30 34.13 6.79
N ALA A 251 -12.89 34.88 5.78
CA ALA A 251 -11.91 35.95 5.85
C ALA A 251 -12.25 37.11 4.88
N PRO A 252 -13.40 37.78 5.05
CA PRO A 252 -13.84 38.86 4.16
C PRO A 252 -12.86 40.04 4.12
N ASP A 253 -12.14 40.28 5.22
CA ASP A 253 -11.18 41.37 5.36
C ASP A 253 -9.77 41.02 4.81
N GLY A 254 -9.58 39.78 4.37
CA GLY A 254 -8.38 39.33 3.68
C GLY A 254 -7.73 38.09 4.31
N TRP A 255 -6.87 37.45 3.52
CA TRP A 255 -6.23 36.17 3.82
C TRP A 255 -4.76 36.17 3.40
N THR A 256 -3.99 35.22 3.96
CA THR A 256 -2.59 34.99 3.56
C THR A 256 -2.46 33.63 2.90
N VAL A 257 -1.72 33.55 1.81
CA VAL A 257 -1.48 32.29 1.11
C VAL A 257 -0.48 31.45 1.90
N SER A 258 -0.86 30.22 2.21
CA SER A 258 0.05 29.23 2.80
C SER A 258 0.74 28.41 1.71
N GLU A 259 -0.05 27.97 0.73
CA GLU A 259 0.40 27.24 -0.45
C GLU A 259 -0.59 27.44 -1.61
N SER A 260 -0.11 27.57 -2.84
CA SER A 260 -0.99 27.65 -4.00
C SER A 260 -0.35 26.98 -5.21
N GLY A 261 -1.14 26.16 -5.89
CA GLY A 261 -0.77 25.58 -7.17
C GLY A 261 -1.16 24.11 -7.25
N PHE A 262 -0.32 23.36 -7.93
CA PHE A 262 -0.49 21.93 -8.09
C PHE A 262 -0.29 21.21 -6.76
N THR A 263 -1.29 20.42 -6.36
CA THR A 263 -1.13 19.48 -5.27
C THR A 263 -1.14 18.07 -5.83
N GLY A 264 0.04 17.47 -5.87
CA GLY A 264 0.20 16.09 -5.46
C GLY A 264 0.84 16.09 -4.08
N THR A 265 0.75 15.01 -3.32
CA THR A 265 1.58 14.87 -2.12
C THR A 265 3.03 15.28 -2.46
N PRO A 266 3.69 16.19 -1.70
CA PRO A 266 4.90 16.90 -2.17
C PRO A 266 6.11 16.01 -2.55
N THR A 267 6.08 14.71 -2.23
CA THR A 267 7.05 13.69 -2.68
C THR A 267 6.60 12.77 -3.80
N ALA A 268 5.30 12.63 -4.07
CA ALA A 268 4.80 11.74 -5.13
C ALA A 268 5.08 12.30 -6.52
N CYS A 269 5.11 13.64 -6.68
CA CYS A 269 5.37 14.29 -7.97
C CYS A 269 6.84 14.20 -8.42
N ARG A 270 7.78 14.09 -7.46
CA ARG A 270 9.22 14.13 -7.74
C ARG A 270 9.86 12.77 -7.93
N ILE A 271 9.18 11.68 -7.55
CA ILE A 271 9.74 10.33 -7.54
C ILE A 271 8.77 9.38 -8.26
N ALA A 272 9.01 9.21 -9.56
CA ALA A 272 8.48 8.16 -10.45
C ALA A 272 6.95 8.08 -10.66
N ASP A 273 6.50 8.51 -11.85
CA ASP A 273 5.35 7.99 -12.61
C ASP A 273 4.00 7.84 -11.87
N ALA A 274 3.76 8.60 -10.80
CA ALA A 274 2.51 8.62 -10.06
C ALA A 274 1.54 9.65 -10.64
N GLU A 275 0.29 9.24 -10.87
CA GLU A 275 -0.83 10.13 -11.24
C GLU A 275 -1.08 11.11 -10.09
N CYS A 276 -0.82 12.40 -10.31
CA CYS A 276 -0.85 13.42 -9.27
C CYS A 276 -1.63 14.64 -9.77
N TYR A 277 -2.96 14.61 -9.82
CA TYR A 277 -3.66 15.70 -10.52
C TYR A 277 -4.87 16.23 -9.78
N ALA A 278 -4.62 17.24 -8.95
CA ALA A 278 -5.59 18.26 -8.58
C ALA A 278 -4.86 19.58 -8.32
N PHE A 279 -5.55 20.69 -8.54
CA PHE A 279 -5.16 21.96 -7.96
C PHE A 279 -5.65 22.02 -6.53
N ALA A 280 -4.80 22.49 -5.62
CA ALA A 280 -5.30 23.01 -4.37
C ALA A 280 -4.94 24.47 -4.20
N ALA A 281 -5.92 25.21 -3.69
CA ALA A 281 -5.73 26.55 -3.20
C ALA A 281 -5.76 26.48 -1.68
N GLU A 282 -4.59 26.66 -1.04
CA GLU A 282 -4.47 26.69 0.41
C GLU A 282 -4.32 28.12 0.92
N PHE A 283 -5.02 28.43 2.00
CA PHE A 283 -4.89 29.70 2.67
C PHE A 283 -5.00 29.58 4.17
N ALA A 284 -4.26 30.45 4.85
CA ALA A 284 -4.28 30.59 6.29
C ALA A 284 -4.95 31.91 6.68
N VAL A 285 -5.74 31.85 7.74
CA VAL A 285 -6.41 33.01 8.34
C VAL A 285 -6.12 33.01 9.84
N PRO A 286 -5.63 34.12 10.42
CA PRO A 286 -5.45 34.21 11.86
C PRO A 286 -6.78 33.98 12.59
N SER A 287 -6.84 33.07 13.55
CA SER A 287 -8.06 32.73 14.33
C SER A 287 -8.67 33.92 15.08
N THR A 288 -7.89 34.99 15.29
CA THR A 288 -8.34 36.26 15.87
C THR A 288 -9.26 37.07 14.96
N SER A 289 -9.37 36.70 13.68
CA SER A 289 -10.27 37.32 12.68
C SER A 289 -11.74 36.94 12.83
N GLY A 290 -12.09 36.02 13.76
CA GLY A 290 -13.47 35.79 14.19
C GLY A 290 -14.12 34.49 13.73
N ALA A 291 -13.46 33.68 12.89
CA ALA A 291 -13.96 32.40 12.40
C ALA A 291 -13.51 31.19 13.25
N SER A 292 -13.34 31.34 14.57
CA SER A 292 -12.89 30.25 15.45
C SER A 292 -13.95 29.15 15.69
N ASP A 293 -15.19 29.36 15.25
CA ASP A 293 -16.28 28.41 15.35
C ASP A 293 -16.63 27.82 13.96
N LEU A 294 -16.04 26.65 13.65
CA LEU A 294 -16.32 25.92 12.40
C LEU A 294 -17.80 25.53 12.26
N GLU A 295 -18.57 25.46 13.35
CA GLU A 295 -20.00 25.14 13.29
C GLU A 295 -20.78 26.29 12.63
N SER A 296 -20.34 27.53 12.86
CA SER A 296 -20.99 28.74 12.34
C SER A 296 -20.92 28.88 10.81
N ILE A 297 -19.95 28.22 10.16
CA ILE A 297 -19.75 28.28 8.70
C ILE A 297 -20.44 27.14 7.94
N VAL A 298 -20.98 26.12 8.62
CA VAL A 298 -21.62 24.96 7.99
C VAL A 298 -22.84 25.36 7.15
N GLU A 299 -23.76 26.14 7.73
CA GLU A 299 -24.98 26.55 7.02
C GLU A 299 -24.68 27.50 5.84
N PRO A 300 -23.79 28.50 5.97
CA PRO A 300 -23.31 29.28 4.82
C PRO A 300 -22.69 28.42 3.71
N LEU A 301 -21.86 27.43 4.04
CA LEU A 301 -21.27 26.53 3.05
C LEU A 301 -22.34 25.69 2.34
N ARG A 302 -23.30 25.14 3.07
CA ARG A 302 -24.45 24.43 2.47
C ARG A 302 -25.26 25.33 1.53
N ALA A 303 -25.45 26.60 1.91
CA ALA A 303 -26.13 27.56 1.06
C ALA A 303 -25.38 27.86 -0.26
N GLN A 304 -24.05 27.70 -0.26
CA GLN A 304 -23.20 27.79 -1.46
C GLN A 304 -23.15 26.48 -2.27
N GLY A 305 -23.86 25.43 -1.84
CA GLY A 305 -23.94 24.15 -2.56
C GLY A 305 -22.92 23.09 -2.12
N TRP A 306 -22.23 23.30 -0.99
CA TRP A 306 -21.34 22.31 -0.40
C TRP A 306 -22.13 21.30 0.45
N ASP A 307 -21.90 20.01 0.21
CA ASP A 307 -22.36 18.94 1.08
C ASP A 307 -21.33 18.72 2.19
N VAL A 308 -21.68 19.11 3.42
CA VAL A 308 -20.74 19.19 4.56
C VAL A 308 -20.86 17.97 5.46
N GLU A 309 -19.77 17.22 5.61
CA GLU A 309 -19.59 16.16 6.58
C GLU A 309 -18.91 16.70 7.85
N ALA A 310 -19.67 16.81 8.93
CA ALA A 310 -19.14 17.30 10.21
C ALA A 310 -18.34 16.20 10.93
N THR A 311 -17.01 16.31 10.92
CA THR A 311 -16.09 15.46 11.71
C THR A 311 -15.25 16.31 12.67
N SER A 312 -14.09 15.81 13.13
CA SER A 312 -13.11 16.62 13.91
C SER A 312 -12.44 17.73 13.08
N ARG A 313 -12.68 17.72 11.77
CA ARG A 313 -12.35 18.74 10.76
C ARG A 313 -13.61 18.96 9.90
N LEU A 314 -13.74 20.12 9.26
CA LEU A 314 -14.85 20.33 8.32
C LEU A 314 -14.40 19.84 6.94
N GLU A 315 -15.08 18.82 6.43
CA GLU A 315 -14.91 18.33 5.07
C GLU A 315 -16.20 18.57 4.31
N ALA A 316 -16.09 19.02 3.06
CA ALA A 316 -17.27 19.20 2.22
C ALA A 316 -16.97 18.90 0.75
N THR A 317 -18.00 18.53 0.00
CA THR A 317 -17.92 18.28 -1.44
C THR A 317 -19.03 19.03 -2.17
N ASP A 318 -18.74 19.71 -3.28
CA ASP A 318 -19.77 20.37 -4.08
C ASP A 318 -20.37 19.46 -5.18
N ALA A 319 -21.38 19.95 -5.89
CA ALA A 319 -22.05 19.19 -6.96
C ALA A 319 -21.15 18.92 -8.18
N GLN A 320 -20.06 19.67 -8.33
CA GLN A 320 -19.07 19.54 -9.39
C GLN A 320 -17.92 18.60 -8.99
N GLY A 321 -17.86 18.20 -7.72
CA GLY A 321 -16.88 17.27 -7.17
C GLY A 321 -15.68 17.95 -6.51
N TYR A 322 -15.65 19.29 -6.39
CA TYR A 322 -14.61 19.95 -5.61
C TYR A 322 -14.70 19.51 -4.16
N THR A 323 -13.54 19.34 -3.52
CA THR A 323 -13.47 19.05 -2.10
C THR A 323 -12.94 20.25 -1.34
N LEU A 324 -13.52 20.50 -0.17
CA LEU A 324 -13.14 21.55 0.76
C LEU A 324 -12.72 20.90 2.08
N ARG A 325 -11.56 21.30 2.59
CA ARG A 325 -11.06 20.90 3.91
C ARG A 325 -10.75 22.15 4.72
N ILE A 326 -11.31 22.24 5.92
CA ILE A 326 -11.03 23.31 6.87
C ILE A 326 -10.57 22.70 8.20
N GLU A 327 -9.40 23.14 8.66
CA GLU A 327 -8.79 22.67 9.90
C GLU A 327 -8.24 23.87 10.70
N VAL A 328 -8.45 23.86 12.02
CA VAL A 328 -7.86 24.86 12.92
C VAL A 328 -6.57 24.27 13.48
N VAL A 329 -5.43 24.85 13.09
CA VAL A 329 -4.11 24.40 13.54
C VAL A 329 -3.46 25.52 14.34
N ARG A 330 -3.32 25.30 15.65
CA ARG A 330 -2.84 26.31 16.61
C ARG A 330 -3.75 27.56 16.60
N ASP A 331 -3.27 28.65 16.03
CA ASP A 331 -3.92 29.95 15.99
C ASP A 331 -4.33 30.34 14.56
N ASP A 332 -4.24 29.44 13.59
CA ASP A 332 -4.60 29.70 12.19
C ASP A 332 -5.67 28.71 11.70
N ILE A 333 -6.55 29.21 10.85
CA ILE A 333 -7.54 28.40 10.12
C ILE A 333 -6.91 28.12 8.76
N TYR A 334 -6.65 26.84 8.50
CA TYR A 334 -6.19 26.35 7.20
C TYR A 334 -7.39 25.91 6.40
N VAL A 335 -7.49 26.45 5.18
CA VAL A 335 -8.53 26.11 4.23
C VAL A 335 -7.87 25.62 2.96
N GLU A 336 -8.31 24.46 2.48
CA GLU A 336 -7.88 23.87 1.23
C GLU A 336 -9.10 23.60 0.36
N VAL A 337 -9.08 24.11 -0.87
CA VAL A 337 -10.06 23.75 -1.90
C VAL A 337 -9.34 23.01 -3.01
N THR A 338 -9.79 21.79 -3.30
CA THR A 338 -9.14 20.86 -4.23
C THR A 338 -10.04 20.61 -5.45
N SER A 339 -9.47 20.73 -6.65
CA SER A 339 -10.19 20.50 -7.92
C SER A 339 -10.47 19.01 -8.17
N PRO A 340 -11.57 18.66 -8.85
CA PRO A 340 -11.87 17.28 -9.21
C PRO A 340 -11.18 16.77 -10.50
N HIS A 341 -10.46 17.64 -11.21
CA HIS A 341 -9.96 17.39 -12.59
C HIS A 341 -8.51 16.92 -12.66
N TRP A 342 -8.22 16.11 -13.69
CA TRP A 342 -6.87 15.65 -14.02
C TRP A 342 -6.25 16.49 -15.14
N TRP A 343 -4.96 16.82 -15.06
CA TRP A 343 -4.39 17.83 -15.96
C TRP A 343 -2.95 17.58 -16.44
N GLY A 344 -2.34 16.42 -16.12
CA GLY A 344 -1.09 15.97 -16.75
C GLY A 344 0.18 16.21 -15.91
N TYR A 345 1.31 15.60 -16.28
CA TYR A 345 2.52 15.52 -15.46
C TYR A 345 3.05 16.91 -15.00
N ASP A 346 2.98 17.17 -13.69
CA ASP A 346 3.43 18.42 -13.05
C ASP A 346 4.88 18.78 -13.39
N TYR A 347 5.77 17.77 -13.50
CA TYR A 347 7.16 17.99 -13.90
C TYR A 347 7.26 18.64 -15.29
N ASP A 348 6.54 18.11 -16.27
CA ASP A 348 6.60 18.62 -17.64
C ASP A 348 5.85 19.96 -17.76
N ILE A 349 4.73 20.12 -17.03
CA ILE A 349 3.92 21.34 -17.07
C ILE A 349 4.62 22.50 -16.37
N GLY A 350 5.34 22.23 -15.27
CA GLY A 350 6.17 23.21 -14.57
C GLY A 350 7.27 23.81 -15.46
N GLU A 351 7.86 23.04 -16.39
CA GLU A 351 8.83 23.57 -17.36
C GLU A 351 8.22 24.60 -18.32
N VAL A 352 6.91 24.53 -18.58
CA VAL A 352 6.20 25.45 -19.49
C VAL A 352 5.56 26.62 -18.76
N ILE A 353 5.07 26.39 -17.55
CA ILE A 353 4.40 27.41 -16.74
C ILE A 353 5.40 28.29 -15.99
N GLY A 354 6.61 27.79 -15.72
CA GLY A 354 7.63 28.48 -14.96
C GLY A 354 7.65 28.04 -13.49
N ASP A 355 8.76 28.32 -12.81
CA ASP A 355 8.88 28.07 -11.38
C ASP A 355 7.83 28.88 -10.62
N ARG A 356 7.30 28.33 -9.52
CA ARG A 356 6.43 29.10 -8.62
C ARG A 356 7.23 30.29 -8.08
N GLU A 357 6.73 31.50 -8.29
CA GLU A 357 7.26 32.65 -7.57
C GLU A 357 7.18 32.37 -6.06
N PRO A 358 8.23 32.71 -5.29
CA PRO A 358 8.18 32.57 -3.85
C PRO A 358 7.04 33.45 -3.32
N LEU A 359 6.02 32.81 -2.76
CA LEU A 359 4.88 33.50 -2.17
C LEU A 359 5.37 34.38 -1.02
N ASP A 360 4.96 35.65 -1.02
CA ASP A 360 5.20 36.55 0.11
C ASP A 360 4.19 36.24 1.22
N PRO A 361 4.60 35.62 2.34
CA PRO A 361 3.69 35.25 3.42
C PRO A 361 3.13 36.48 4.16
N ALA A 362 3.72 37.67 3.96
CA ALA A 362 3.23 38.92 4.54
C ALA A 362 2.18 39.62 3.67
N ARG A 363 1.98 39.17 2.42
CA ARG A 363 0.99 39.75 1.52
C ARG A 363 -0.41 39.28 1.90
N VAL A 364 -1.26 40.23 2.23
CA VAL A 364 -2.69 40.01 2.46
C VAL A 364 -3.42 40.19 1.13
N TYR A 365 -4.15 39.17 0.72
CA TYR A 365 -4.98 39.15 -0.48
C TYR A 365 -6.43 39.44 -0.08
N ARG A 366 -7.17 40.15 -0.94
CA ARG A 366 -8.64 40.18 -0.85
C ARG A 366 -9.21 38.80 -1.20
N PHE A 367 -10.44 38.50 -0.79
CA PHE A 367 -11.06 37.18 -1.02
C PHE A 367 -11.09 36.73 -2.50
N ASP A 368 -11.14 37.68 -3.44
CA ASP A 368 -11.15 37.48 -4.90
C ASP A 368 -9.80 37.78 -5.58
N GLU A 369 -8.72 37.88 -4.82
CA GLU A 369 -7.36 38.05 -5.33
C GLU A 369 -6.52 36.83 -4.97
N TRP A 370 -5.67 36.35 -5.87
CA TRP A 370 -4.77 35.22 -5.63
C TRP A 370 -3.47 35.38 -6.43
N PRO A 371 -2.37 34.70 -6.03
CA PRO A 371 -1.14 34.66 -6.82
C PRO A 371 -1.38 33.97 -8.18
N GLU A 372 -0.69 34.41 -9.24
CA GLU A 372 -0.74 33.75 -10.54
C GLU A 372 -0.02 32.39 -10.52
N LEU A 373 -0.45 31.48 -11.39
CA LEU A 373 0.19 30.17 -11.55
C LEU A 373 1.41 30.30 -12.47
N GLY A 374 2.60 30.47 -11.88
CA GLY A 374 3.90 30.59 -12.57
C GLY A 374 4.08 31.91 -13.33
N ALA A 375 5.24 32.54 -13.17
CA ALA A 375 5.63 33.75 -13.88
C ALA A 375 7.07 33.64 -14.40
#